data_AF-A0A833U534-F1
#
_entry.id   AF-A0A833U534-F1
#
_cell.length_a   1.000
_cell.length_b   1.000
_cell.length_c   1.000
_cell.angle_alpha   90.00
_cell.angle_beta   90.00
_cell.angle_gamma   90.00
#
_symmetry.space_group_name_H-M   'P 1'
#
loop_
_entity.id
_entity.type
_entity.pdbx_description
1 polymer ?
#
loop_
_entity_poly.entity_id
_entity_poly.type
_entity_poly.pdbx_seq_one_letter_code
_entity_poly.pdbx_strand_id
1 'polypeptide(L)'
;NLQEVVLGTKLAVLFPAIPLAVVADFYNFGRPWIFALSLLGLAPLAERVSFLTEQIAYFTGPTVGGLLNATCGNATELIIALFALHQNKIHVVKYSLLGSILSNLLLVLGTSLLCGGLANIRKEQRYDRKQADVNSLLLLLGLLCHLLPLMLKYAAGIENSTALCTLQLSRASSIIMLIAYITYIFFQLKTHRELFDSQEVPDLYNSIT
;
A
#
# COMPACT_ATOMS: atom_id res chain seq x y z
N ASN A 1 -9.73 6.66 -24.14
CA ASN A 1 -9.46 5.51 -25.03
C ASN A 1 -9.44 4.23 -24.18
N LEU A 2 -10.52 3.45 -24.15
CA LEU A 2 -10.69 2.36 -23.15
C LEU A 2 -9.65 1.23 -23.30
N GLN A 3 -9.21 0.95 -24.53
CA GLN A 3 -8.17 -0.04 -24.80
C GLN A 3 -6.79 0.37 -24.29
N GLU A 4 -6.47 1.66 -24.29
CA GLU A 4 -5.20 2.20 -23.77
C GLU A 4 -5.16 2.12 -22.24
N VAL A 5 -6.31 2.35 -21.60
CA VAL A 5 -6.52 2.22 -20.15
C VAL A 5 -6.52 0.76 -19.69
N VAL A 6 -6.81 -0.21 -20.55
CA VAL A 6 -6.82 -1.64 -20.18
C VAL A 6 -5.54 -2.37 -20.62
N LEU A 7 -4.95 -2.02 -21.77
CA LEU A 7 -3.81 -2.73 -22.37
C LEU A 7 -2.50 -1.94 -22.39
N GLY A 8 -2.49 -0.67 -21.97
CA GLY A 8 -1.30 0.19 -22.04
C GLY A 8 -0.17 -0.14 -21.06
N THR A 9 -0.38 -1.04 -20.09
CA THR A 9 0.63 -1.35 -19.06
C THR A 9 1.29 -2.70 -19.31
N LYS A 10 2.58 -2.83 -18.94
CA LYS A 10 3.33 -4.11 -19.04
C LYS A 10 2.66 -5.24 -18.25
N LEU A 11 1.85 -4.89 -17.24
CA LEU A 11 1.05 -5.81 -16.43
C LEU A 11 -0.17 -6.36 -17.16
N ALA A 12 -0.59 -5.76 -18.28
CA ALA A 12 -1.72 -6.28 -19.05
C ALA A 12 -1.47 -7.70 -19.60
N VAL A 13 -0.21 -8.11 -19.73
CA VAL A 13 0.20 -9.48 -20.05
C VAL A 13 -0.33 -10.51 -19.04
N LEU A 14 -0.65 -10.09 -17.80
CA LEU A 14 -1.20 -10.97 -16.77
C LEU A 14 -2.73 -11.08 -16.79
N PHE A 15 -3.46 -10.29 -17.59
CA PHE A 15 -4.93 -10.41 -17.68
C PHE A 15 -5.44 -11.81 -18.03
N PRO A 16 -4.79 -12.59 -18.93
CA PRO A 16 -5.17 -13.97 -19.21
C PRO A 16 -5.15 -14.87 -17.97
N ALA A 17 -4.42 -14.53 -16.89
CA ALA A 17 -4.42 -15.32 -15.66
C ALA A 17 -5.81 -15.39 -14.99
N ILE A 18 -6.68 -14.39 -15.21
CA ILE A 18 -8.05 -14.35 -14.66
C ILE A 18 -8.93 -15.47 -15.25
N PRO A 19 -9.16 -15.55 -16.58
CA PRO A 19 -9.92 -16.65 -17.15
C PRO A 19 -9.20 -18.00 -16.94
N LEU A 20 -7.86 -18.04 -16.92
CA LEU A 20 -7.13 -19.27 -16.58
C LEU A 20 -7.42 -19.74 -15.16
N ALA A 21 -7.54 -18.85 -14.17
CA ALA A 21 -7.89 -19.22 -12.80
C ALA A 21 -9.30 -19.83 -12.72
N VAL A 22 -10.26 -19.25 -13.45
CA VAL A 22 -11.64 -19.77 -13.53
C VAL A 22 -11.66 -21.15 -14.20
N VAL A 23 -10.96 -21.31 -15.32
CA VAL A 23 -10.83 -22.61 -16.00
C VAL A 23 -10.18 -23.64 -15.09
N ALA A 24 -9.10 -23.28 -14.37
CA ALA A 24 -8.43 -24.17 -13.43
C ALA A 24 -9.36 -24.63 -12.30
N ASP A 25 -10.26 -23.77 -11.81
CA ASP A 25 -11.28 -24.13 -10.82
C ASP A 25 -12.33 -25.08 -11.40
N PHE A 26 -12.85 -24.79 -12.60
CA PHE A 26 -13.81 -25.67 -13.29
C PHE A 26 -13.25 -27.09 -13.53
N TYR A 27 -11.98 -27.20 -13.92
CA TYR A 27 -11.32 -28.49 -14.13
C TYR A 27 -10.73 -29.09 -12.84
N ASN A 28 -11.02 -28.52 -11.66
CA ASN A 28 -10.55 -29.00 -10.35
C ASN A 28 -9.03 -29.20 -10.28
N PHE A 29 -8.26 -28.24 -10.81
CA PHE A 29 -6.80 -28.25 -10.69
C PHE A 29 -6.39 -28.15 -9.21
N GLY A 30 -5.14 -28.52 -8.92
CA GLY A 30 -4.61 -28.44 -7.57
C GLY A 30 -4.76 -27.04 -6.97
N ARG A 31 -5.20 -26.95 -5.71
CA ARG A 31 -5.40 -25.68 -4.97
C ARG A 31 -4.23 -24.68 -5.10
N PRO A 32 -2.94 -25.10 -5.10
CA PRO A 32 -1.83 -24.16 -5.30
C PRO A 32 -1.85 -23.46 -6.66
N TRP A 33 -2.28 -24.13 -7.73
CA TRP A 33 -2.36 -23.57 -9.07
C TRP A 33 -3.48 -22.54 -9.19
N ILE A 34 -4.66 -22.87 -8.66
CA ILE A 34 -5.80 -21.95 -8.63
C ILE A 34 -5.41 -20.69 -7.83
N PHE A 35 -4.75 -20.86 -6.68
CA PHE A 35 -4.24 -19.75 -5.89
C PHE A 35 -3.22 -18.88 -6.64
N ALA A 36 -2.22 -19.49 -7.28
CA ALA A 36 -1.19 -18.77 -8.03
C ALA A 36 -1.78 -17.99 -9.22
N LEU A 37 -2.67 -18.60 -9.99
CA LEU A 37 -3.34 -17.95 -11.12
C LEU A 37 -4.25 -16.81 -10.66
N SER A 38 -4.96 -16.99 -9.55
CA SER A 38 -5.80 -15.94 -8.94
C SER A 38 -4.96 -14.77 -8.45
N LEU A 39 -3.80 -15.04 -7.84
CA LEU A 39 -2.87 -14.00 -7.38
C LEU A 39 -2.26 -13.23 -8.56
N LEU A 40 -1.87 -13.93 -9.64
CA LEU A 40 -1.38 -13.28 -10.86
C LEU A 40 -2.46 -12.45 -11.55
N GLY A 41 -3.71 -12.93 -11.59
CA GLY A 41 -4.83 -12.19 -12.15
C GLY A 41 -5.24 -10.96 -11.32
N LEU A 42 -5.00 -11.00 -10.01
CA LEU A 42 -5.24 -9.87 -9.12
C LEU A 42 -4.27 -8.71 -9.35
N ALA A 43 -3.01 -8.98 -9.70
CA ALA A 43 -1.98 -7.96 -9.90
C ALA A 43 -2.36 -6.86 -10.92
N PRO A 44 -2.78 -7.18 -12.17
CA PRO A 44 -3.23 -6.16 -13.11
C PRO A 44 -4.53 -5.49 -12.67
N LEU A 45 -5.45 -6.20 -12.00
CA LEU A 45 -6.67 -5.59 -11.48
C LEU A 45 -6.37 -4.52 -10.43
N ALA A 46 -5.43 -4.80 -9.53
CA ALA A 46 -5.00 -3.87 -8.49
C ALA A 46 -4.39 -2.60 -9.08
N GLU A 47 -3.52 -2.74 -10.10
CA GLU A 47 -2.96 -1.62 -10.84
C GLU A 47 -4.05 -0.77 -11.49
N ARG A 48 -5.03 -1.40 -12.17
CA ARG A 48 -6.13 -0.66 -12.79
C ARG A 48 -6.99 0.09 -11.80
N VAL A 49 -7.34 -0.51 -10.66
CA VAL A 49 -8.09 0.20 -9.62
C VAL A 49 -7.33 1.42 -9.12
N SER A 50 -6.01 1.30 -8.90
CA SER A 50 -5.16 2.42 -8.50
C SER A 50 -5.07 3.50 -9.59
N PHE A 51 -4.86 3.13 -10.86
CA PHE A 51 -4.82 4.07 -11.97
C PHE A 51 -6.15 4.83 -12.14
N LEU A 52 -7.29 4.12 -12.14
CA LEU A 52 -8.60 4.78 -12.22
C LEU A 52 -8.84 5.72 -11.03
N THR A 53 -8.38 5.34 -9.84
CA THR A 53 -8.46 6.20 -8.65
C THR A 53 -7.70 7.50 -8.85
N GLU A 54 -6.47 7.42 -9.38
CA GLU A 54 -5.64 8.59 -9.66
C GLU A 54 -6.30 9.52 -10.68
N GLN A 55 -6.88 8.95 -11.75
CA GLN A 55 -7.63 9.72 -12.73
C GLN A 55 -8.84 10.42 -12.11
N ILE A 56 -9.60 9.74 -11.23
CA ILE A 56 -10.74 10.36 -10.54
C ILE A 56 -10.27 11.43 -9.55
N ALA A 57 -9.16 11.17 -8.84
CA ALA A 57 -8.56 12.10 -7.89
C ALA A 57 -8.16 13.42 -8.56
N TYR A 58 -7.61 13.35 -9.78
CA TYR A 58 -7.24 14.51 -10.58
C TYR A 58 -8.42 15.45 -10.85
N PHE A 59 -9.62 14.92 -11.09
CA PHE A 59 -10.82 15.72 -11.40
C PHE A 59 -11.67 16.11 -10.18
N THR A 60 -11.39 15.58 -8.98
CA THR A 60 -12.20 15.80 -7.76
C THR A 60 -11.64 16.86 -6.82
N GLY A 61 -10.48 17.43 -7.14
CA GLY A 61 -9.83 18.50 -6.39
C GLY A 61 -8.95 17.97 -5.24
N PRO A 62 -8.00 18.77 -4.72
CA PRO A 62 -6.88 18.25 -3.91
C PRO A 62 -7.29 17.49 -2.65
N THR A 63 -8.29 17.96 -1.92
CA THR A 63 -8.73 17.32 -0.66
C THR A 63 -9.44 15.99 -0.92
N VAL A 64 -10.37 15.95 -1.88
CA VAL A 64 -11.14 14.73 -2.19
C VAL A 64 -10.26 13.73 -2.94
N GLY A 65 -9.44 14.21 -3.87
CA GLY A 65 -8.47 13.40 -4.59
C GLY A 65 -7.41 12.80 -3.68
N GLY A 66 -6.90 13.55 -2.72
CA GLY A 66 -5.97 13.02 -1.71
C GLY A 66 -6.58 11.95 -0.83
N LEU A 67 -7.84 12.10 -0.41
CA LEU A 67 -8.56 11.08 0.36
C LEU A 67 -8.86 9.83 -0.49
N LEU A 68 -9.23 10.00 -1.76
CA LEU A 68 -9.40 8.92 -2.71
C LEU A 68 -8.10 8.15 -2.92
N ASN A 69 -6.98 8.83 -3.13
CA ASN A 69 -5.67 8.19 -3.29
C ASN A 69 -5.29 7.39 -2.03
N ALA A 70 -5.49 7.98 -0.84
CA ALA A 70 -5.21 7.35 0.43
C ALA A 70 -6.03 6.06 0.67
N THR A 71 -7.31 6.07 0.27
CA THR A 71 -8.24 4.96 0.52
C THR A 71 -8.20 3.92 -0.59
N CYS A 72 -8.36 4.36 -1.85
CA CYS A 72 -8.47 3.49 -3.01
C CYS A 72 -7.10 3.03 -3.55
N GLY A 73 -6.01 3.78 -3.31
CA GLY A 73 -4.65 3.30 -3.60
C GLY A 73 -4.26 2.05 -2.81
N ASN A 74 -4.84 1.87 -1.62
CA ASN A 74 -4.68 0.68 -0.78
C ASN A 74 -5.93 -0.22 -0.76
N ALA A 75 -6.93 0.03 -1.62
CA ALA A 75 -8.21 -0.69 -1.54
C ALA A 75 -8.06 -2.19 -1.78
N THR A 76 -7.19 -2.60 -2.71
CA THR A 76 -6.96 -4.03 -2.97
C THR A 76 -6.49 -4.76 -1.71
N GLU A 77 -5.53 -4.18 -0.97
CA GLU A 77 -5.04 -4.74 0.28
C GLU A 77 -6.15 -4.79 1.34
N LEU A 78 -6.90 -3.69 1.50
CA LEU A 78 -8.01 -3.61 2.45
C LEU A 78 -9.10 -4.64 2.15
N ILE A 79 -9.49 -4.81 0.88
CA ILE A 79 -10.52 -5.77 0.45
C ILE A 79 -10.08 -7.20 0.79
N ILE A 80 -8.84 -7.57 0.47
CA ILE A 80 -8.31 -8.92 0.76
C ILE A 80 -8.23 -9.16 2.27
N ALA A 81 -7.77 -8.16 3.03
CA ALA A 81 -7.71 -8.23 4.48
C ALA A 81 -9.11 -8.41 5.10
N LEU A 82 -10.12 -7.68 4.63
CA LEU A 82 -11.50 -7.81 5.10
C LEU A 82 -12.08 -9.19 4.79
N PHE A 83 -11.90 -9.71 3.58
CA PHE A 83 -12.36 -11.06 3.23
C PHE A 83 -11.66 -12.14 4.06
N ALA A 84 -10.35 -12.02 4.28
CA ALA A 84 -9.60 -12.94 5.12
C ALA A 84 -10.05 -12.86 6.58
N LEU A 85 -10.32 -11.67 7.13
CA LEU A 85 -10.90 -11.51 8.47
C LEU A 85 -12.30 -12.12 8.58
N HIS A 86 -13.15 -11.92 7.58
CA HIS A 86 -14.49 -12.52 7.53
C HIS A 86 -14.44 -14.05 7.57
N GLN A 87 -13.41 -14.66 6.98
CA GLN A 87 -13.15 -16.10 7.05
C GLN A 87 -12.31 -16.53 8.26
N ASN A 88 -12.15 -15.67 9.27
CA ASN A 88 -11.34 -15.91 10.48
C ASN A 88 -9.85 -16.25 10.19
N LYS A 89 -9.31 -15.84 9.04
CA LYS A 89 -7.91 -16.03 8.65
C LYS A 89 -7.01 -14.94 9.22
N ILE A 90 -7.05 -14.76 10.54
CA ILE A 90 -6.32 -13.68 11.25
C ILE A 90 -4.81 -13.74 10.97
N HIS A 91 -4.23 -14.95 10.90
CA HIS A 91 -2.81 -15.11 10.60
C HIS A 91 -2.45 -14.60 9.20
N VAL A 92 -3.29 -14.86 8.20
CA VAL A 92 -3.08 -14.38 6.83
C VAL A 92 -3.06 -12.86 6.80
N VAL A 93 -3.99 -12.21 7.51
CA VAL A 93 -4.03 -10.74 7.58
C VAL A 93 -2.82 -10.16 8.27
N LYS A 94 -2.40 -10.73 9.41
CA LYS A 94 -1.19 -10.28 10.13
C LYS A 94 0.06 -10.38 9.27
N TYR A 95 0.27 -11.50 8.60
CA TYR A 95 1.45 -11.69 7.75
C TYR A 95 1.37 -10.85 6.47
N SER A 96 0.17 -10.63 5.92
CA SER A 96 -0.02 -9.75 4.76
C SER A 96 0.33 -8.29 5.09
N LEU A 97 -0.14 -7.75 6.22
CA LEU A 97 0.15 -6.38 6.63
C LEU A 97 1.65 -6.17 6.90
N LEU A 98 2.29 -7.11 7.62
CA LEU A 98 3.74 -7.08 7.83
C LEU A 98 4.51 -7.18 6.50
N GLY A 99 4.05 -8.05 5.61
CA GLY A 99 4.62 -8.22 4.27
C GLY A 99 4.52 -6.95 3.43
N SER A 100 3.38 -6.24 3.47
CA SER A 100 3.17 -4.97 2.76
C SER A 100 4.15 -3.89 3.25
N ILE A 101 4.30 -3.74 4.57
CA ILE A 101 5.27 -2.80 5.17
C ILE A 101 6.70 -3.16 4.75
N LEU A 102 7.12 -4.42 4.89
CA LEU A 102 8.47 -4.85 4.52
C LEU A 102 8.74 -4.71 3.02
N SER A 103 7.75 -5.04 2.17
CA SER A 103 7.85 -4.89 0.73
C SER A 103 8.07 -3.43 0.35
N ASN A 104 7.30 -2.50 0.92
CA ASN A 104 7.45 -1.08 0.60
C ASN A 104 8.79 -0.51 1.10
N LEU A 105 9.20 -0.87 2.33
CA LEU A 105 10.40 -0.30 2.96
C LEU A 105 11.72 -0.91 2.45
N LEU A 106 11.75 -2.20 2.12
CA LEU A 106 12.98 -2.88 1.72
C LEU A 106 13.01 -3.16 0.23
N LEU A 107 11.96 -3.78 -0.31
CA LEU A 107 11.96 -4.21 -1.70
C LEU A 107 11.76 -3.01 -2.64
N VAL A 108 10.67 -2.26 -2.49
CA VAL A 108 10.35 -1.12 -3.37
C VAL A 108 11.36 0.00 -3.18
N LEU A 109 11.59 0.45 -1.94
CA LEU A 109 12.59 1.49 -1.68
C LEU A 109 14.02 1.05 -2.03
N GLY A 110 14.41 -0.19 -1.71
CA GLY A 110 15.76 -0.67 -2.03
C GLY A 110 16.00 -0.79 -3.53
N THR A 111 15.03 -1.31 -4.28
CA THR A 111 15.13 -1.39 -5.75
C THR A 111 15.06 -0.02 -6.40
N SER A 112 14.26 0.92 -5.88
CA SER A 112 14.21 2.29 -6.43
C SER A 112 15.51 3.04 -6.21
N LEU A 113 16.16 2.89 -5.05
CA LEU A 113 17.48 3.44 -4.77
C LEU A 113 18.57 2.78 -5.63
N LEU A 114 18.53 1.46 -5.79
CA LEU A 114 19.50 0.73 -6.62
C LEU A 114 19.37 1.12 -8.10
N CYS A 115 18.17 1.06 -8.67
CA CYS A 115 17.91 1.41 -10.06
C CYS A 115 18.14 2.92 -10.31
N GLY A 116 17.69 3.77 -9.39
CA GLY A 116 17.90 5.22 -9.45
C GLY A 116 19.38 5.60 -9.40
N GLY A 117 20.15 4.96 -8.51
CA GLY A 117 21.59 5.14 -8.40
C GLY A 117 22.37 4.62 -9.61
N LEU A 118 21.99 3.46 -10.17
CA LEU A 118 22.59 2.94 -11.41
C LEU A 118 22.29 3.83 -12.62
N ALA A 119 21.05 4.33 -12.75
CA ALA A 119 20.66 5.23 -13.84
C ALA A 119 21.35 6.60 -13.74
N ASN A 120 21.58 7.10 -12.52
CA ASN A 120 22.18 8.39 -12.24
C ASN A 120 23.58 8.28 -11.61
N ILE A 121 24.43 7.39 -12.11
CA ILE A 121 25.74 7.09 -11.49
C ILE A 121 26.69 8.30 -11.37
N ARG A 122 26.42 9.38 -12.12
CA ARG A 122 27.19 10.63 -12.14
C ARG A 122 26.47 11.81 -11.47
N LYS A 123 25.25 11.63 -10.96
CA LYS A 123 24.42 12.69 -10.37
C LYS A 123 23.86 12.23 -9.04
N GLU A 124 23.98 13.05 -8.01
CA GLU A 124 23.32 12.78 -6.73
C GLU A 124 21.79 12.78 -6.90
N GLN A 125 21.14 11.76 -6.35
CA GLN A 125 19.68 11.68 -6.31
C GLN A 125 19.17 12.60 -5.19
N ARG A 126 18.49 13.68 -5.56
CA ARG A 126 17.91 14.63 -4.60
C ARG A 126 16.55 14.12 -4.11
N TYR A 127 16.28 14.27 -2.82
CA TYR A 127 14.99 14.01 -2.20
C TYR A 127 14.66 15.15 -1.24
N ASP A 128 13.37 15.40 -1.01
CA ASP A 128 12.93 16.37 -0.01
C ASP A 128 13.15 15.79 1.39
N ARG A 129 14.12 16.37 2.12
CA ARG A 129 14.45 15.96 3.49
C ARG A 129 13.28 16.14 4.44
N LYS A 130 12.51 17.23 4.32
CA LYS A 130 11.40 17.51 5.26
C LYS A 130 10.30 16.47 5.11
N GLN A 131 9.94 16.13 3.87
CA GLN A 131 8.93 15.10 3.59
C GLN A 131 9.41 13.71 4.02
N ALA A 132 10.68 13.38 3.74
CA ALA A 132 11.28 12.11 4.15
C ALA A 132 11.33 11.96 5.68
N ASP A 133 11.66 13.03 6.41
CA ASP A 133 11.72 13.02 7.87
C ASP A 133 10.34 12.80 8.50
N VAL A 134 9.31 13.52 8.04
CA VAL A 134 7.93 13.34 8.52
C VAL A 134 7.44 11.92 8.26
N ASN A 135 7.65 11.39 7.06
CA ASN A 135 7.25 10.03 6.71
C ASN A 135 8.01 8.97 7.53
N SER A 136 9.32 9.17 7.75
CA SER A 136 10.15 8.26 8.54
C SER A 136 9.72 8.23 10.01
N LEU A 137 9.37 9.39 10.59
CA LEU A 137 8.87 9.49 11.96
C LEU A 137 7.50 8.82 12.12
N LEU A 138 6.60 8.97 11.14
CA LEU A 138 5.30 8.29 11.14
C LEU A 138 5.44 6.77 11.01
N LEU A 139 6.36 6.31 10.16
CA LEU A 139 6.70 4.89 10.05
C LEU A 139 7.30 4.35 11.35
N LEU A 140 8.19 5.11 12.00
CA LEU A 140 8.76 4.75 13.29
C LEU A 140 7.68 4.66 14.38
N LEU A 141 6.76 5.63 14.43
CA LEU A 141 5.61 5.59 15.34
C LEU A 141 4.76 4.33 15.10
N GLY A 142 4.47 4.01 13.84
CA GLY A 142 3.74 2.79 13.48
C GLY A 142 4.44 1.51 13.88
N LEU A 143 5.76 1.45 13.69
CA LEU A 143 6.58 0.33 14.13
C LEU A 143 6.53 0.17 15.65
N LEU A 144 6.71 1.25 16.42
CA LEU A 144 6.64 1.21 17.89
C LEU A 144 5.26 0.76 18.38
N CYS A 145 4.18 1.26 17.77
CA CYS A 145 2.81 0.85 18.08
C CYS A 145 2.56 -0.65 17.79
N HIS A 146 3.24 -1.24 16.80
CA HIS A 146 3.15 -2.68 16.50
C HIS A 146 4.06 -3.54 17.39
N LEU A 147 5.28 -3.07 17.67
CA LEU A 147 6.26 -3.79 18.48
C LEU A 147 5.81 -3.92 19.93
N LEU A 148 5.11 -2.91 20.47
CA LEU A 148 4.71 -2.91 21.87
C LEU A 148 3.79 -4.10 22.25
N PRO A 149 2.66 -4.36 21.54
CA PRO A 149 1.88 -5.58 21.76
C PRO A 149 2.64 -6.88 21.47
N LEU A 150 3.55 -6.86 20.49
CA LEU A 150 4.35 -8.03 20.12
C LEU A 150 5.30 -8.44 21.25
N MET A 151 6.03 -7.48 21.81
CA MET A 151 6.99 -7.70 22.90
C MET A 151 6.28 -8.16 24.17
N LEU A 152 5.11 -7.59 24.49
CA LEU A 152 4.32 -8.03 25.64
C LEU A 152 3.91 -9.51 25.51
N LYS A 153 3.47 -9.92 24.31
CA LYS A 153 3.12 -11.32 24.04
C LYS A 153 4.30 -12.27 24.25
N TYR A 154 5.51 -11.88 23.87
CA TYR A 154 6.71 -12.71 24.05
C TYR A 154 7.23 -12.70 25.49
N ALA A 155 7.16 -11.56 26.18
CA ALA A 155 7.70 -11.40 27.53
C ALA A 155 6.85 -12.09 28.60
N ALA A 156 5.52 -12.08 28.47
CA ALA A 156 4.62 -12.47 29.56
C ALA A 156 4.01 -13.88 29.42
N GLY A 157 4.54 -14.73 28.52
CA GLY A 157 4.18 -16.15 28.42
C GLY A 157 2.70 -16.42 28.05
N ILE A 158 2.30 -17.70 28.03
CA ILE A 158 0.94 -18.15 27.67
C ILE A 158 0.04 -18.10 28.90
N GLU A 159 -0.14 -16.93 29.50
CA GLU A 159 -1.16 -16.71 30.53
C GLU A 159 -2.41 -16.04 29.92
N ASN A 160 -3.60 -16.52 30.29
CA ASN A 160 -4.86 -15.98 29.77
C ASN A 160 -5.05 -14.49 30.10
N SER A 161 -4.55 -14.04 31.26
CA SER A 161 -4.55 -12.63 31.65
C SER A 161 -3.70 -11.78 30.69
N THR A 162 -2.56 -12.29 30.25
CA THR A 162 -1.64 -11.64 29.30
C THR A 162 -2.26 -11.48 27.91
N ALA A 163 -3.06 -12.47 27.47
CA ALA A 163 -3.74 -12.40 26.19
C ALA A 163 -4.75 -11.23 26.11
N LEU A 164 -5.50 -10.98 27.20
CA LEU A 164 -6.43 -9.85 27.29
C LEU A 164 -5.69 -8.51 27.30
N CYS A 165 -4.62 -8.38 28.08
CA CYS A 165 -3.79 -7.18 28.11
C CYS A 165 -3.17 -6.88 26.74
N THR A 166 -2.65 -7.90 26.05
CA THR A 166 -2.08 -7.78 24.69
C THR A 166 -3.12 -7.28 23.69
N LEU A 167 -4.36 -7.78 23.78
CA LEU A 167 -5.45 -7.36 22.90
C LEU A 167 -5.88 -5.91 23.18
N GLN A 168 -6.00 -5.52 24.45
CA GLN A 168 -6.32 -4.15 24.84
C GLN A 168 -5.24 -3.18 24.35
N LEU A 169 -3.97 -3.55 24.52
CA LEU A 169 -2.85 -2.76 24.05
C LEU A 169 -2.85 -2.61 22.53
N SER A 170 -3.08 -3.70 21.79
CA SER A 170 -3.22 -3.67 20.33
C SER A 170 -4.37 -2.77 19.86
N ARG A 171 -5.50 -2.76 20.57
CA ARG A 171 -6.64 -1.87 20.28
C ARG A 171 -6.28 -0.40 20.54
N ALA A 172 -5.64 -0.11 21.67
CA ALA A 172 -5.17 1.23 22.00
C ALA A 172 -4.16 1.74 20.95
N SER A 173 -3.17 0.91 20.58
CA SER A 173 -2.20 1.22 19.53
C SER A 173 -2.88 1.48 18.17
N SER A 174 -3.91 0.71 17.81
CA SER A 174 -4.68 0.94 16.58
C SER A 174 -5.43 2.28 16.59
N ILE A 175 -6.00 2.69 17.73
CA ILE A 175 -6.68 3.99 17.86
C ILE A 175 -5.68 5.14 17.73
N ILE A 176 -4.54 5.05 18.40
CA ILE A 176 -3.48 6.06 18.31
C ILE A 176 -2.98 6.20 16.87
N MET A 177 -2.75 5.08 16.19
CA MET A 177 -2.36 5.05 14.78
C MET A 177 -3.41 5.70 13.86
N LEU A 178 -4.70 5.44 14.11
CA LEU A 178 -5.77 6.05 13.32
C LEU A 178 -5.83 7.57 13.50
N ILE A 179 -5.68 8.05 14.75
CA ILE A 179 -5.65 9.50 15.05
C ILE A 179 -4.43 10.15 14.40
N ALA A 180 -3.25 9.53 14.51
CA ALA A 180 -2.03 10.01 13.88
C ALA A 180 -2.19 10.08 12.35
N TYR A 181 -2.80 9.06 11.74
CA TYR A 181 -3.06 9.01 10.30
C TYR A 181 -4.04 10.10 9.83
N ILE A 182 -5.16 10.30 10.53
CA ILE A 182 -6.13 11.36 10.20
C ILE A 182 -5.48 12.74 10.33
N THR A 183 -4.68 12.94 11.39
CA THR A 183 -3.95 14.20 11.60
C THR A 183 -2.92 14.43 10.50
N TYR A 184 -2.23 13.37 10.08
CA TYR A 184 -1.29 13.40 8.95
C TYR A 184 -1.98 13.73 7.64
N ILE A 185 -3.12 13.11 7.32
CA ILE A 185 -3.91 13.45 6.13
C ILE A 185 -4.35 14.92 6.17
N PHE A 186 -4.81 15.41 7.33
CA PHE A 186 -5.18 16.82 7.47
C PHE A 186 -3.98 17.75 7.24
N PHE A 187 -2.81 17.37 7.76
CA PHE A 187 -1.57 18.10 7.55
C PHE A 187 -1.17 18.15 6.06
N GLN A 188 -1.23 17.00 5.40
CA GLN A 188 -0.87 16.83 3.99
C GLN A 188 -1.80 17.62 3.06
N LEU A 189 -3.12 17.55 3.29
CA LEU A 189 -4.11 18.12 2.37
C LEU A 189 -4.42 19.59 2.61
N LYS A 190 -4.26 20.08 3.86
CA LYS A 190 -4.70 21.44 4.22
C LYS A 190 -3.56 22.36 4.64
N THR A 191 -2.73 21.95 5.60
CA THR A 191 -1.79 22.91 6.23
C THR A 191 -0.49 23.05 5.45
N HIS A 192 0.00 21.98 4.82
CA HIS A 192 1.31 21.97 4.15
C HIS A 192 1.22 21.45 2.71
N ARG A 193 0.12 21.77 2.01
CA ARG A 193 -0.13 21.29 0.64
C ARG A 193 1.02 21.59 -0.33
N GLU A 194 1.66 22.75 -0.20
CA GLU A 194 2.79 23.17 -1.06
C GLU A 194 4.03 22.27 -0.94
N LEU A 195 4.24 21.60 0.19
CA LEU A 195 5.32 20.62 0.38
C LEU A 195 5.03 19.30 -0.35
N PHE A 196 3.77 19.04 -0.74
CA PHE A 196 3.35 17.77 -1.37
C PHE A 196 2.88 17.95 -2.82
N ASP A 197 2.38 19.12 -3.23
CA ASP A 197 1.97 19.44 -4.61
C ASP A 197 3.18 19.62 -5.57
N SER A 198 4.37 19.94 -5.04
CA SER A 198 5.56 20.29 -5.86
C SER A 198 6.25 19.10 -6.55
N GLN A 199 5.66 17.89 -6.46
CA GLN A 199 6.13 16.67 -7.14
C GLN A 199 5.34 16.32 -8.42
N GLU A 200 4.22 16.98 -8.70
CA GLU A 200 3.60 16.92 -10.03
C GLU A 200 4.37 17.86 -10.96
N VAL A 201 5.24 17.28 -11.80
CA VAL A 201 6.00 18.03 -12.81
C VAL A 201 5.03 18.85 -13.68
N PRO A 202 5.11 20.19 -13.67
CA PRO A 202 4.42 20.99 -14.66
C PRO A 202 5.08 20.81 -16.03
N ASP A 203 4.29 20.33 -16.98
CA ASP A 203 4.36 20.61 -18.42
C ASP A 203 5.59 20.15 -19.23
N LEU A 204 5.51 18.93 -19.76
CA LEU A 204 5.98 18.65 -21.13
C LEU A 204 4.99 19.24 -22.16
N TYR A 205 4.59 20.50 -22.00
CA TYR A 205 3.77 21.24 -22.97
C TYR A 205 4.40 22.58 -23.38
N ASN A 206 5.37 23.11 -22.61
CA ASN A 206 6.02 24.39 -22.90
C ASN A 206 7.38 24.29 -23.63
N SER A 207 7.70 23.17 -24.27
CA SER A 207 8.89 23.07 -25.15
C SER A 207 8.58 23.27 -26.65
N ILE A 208 7.34 23.64 -26.99
CA ILE A 208 6.92 23.95 -28.37
C ILE A 208 6.14 25.26 -28.41
N THR A 209 6.79 26.34 -27.98
CA THR A 209 6.52 27.75 -28.38
C THR A 209 7.80 28.52 -28.18
#